data_AF-A0A0J7YW17-F1
#
_entry.id   AF-A0A0J7YW17-F1
#
_cell.length_a   1.000
_cell.length_b   1.000
_cell.length_c   1.000
_cell.angle_alpha   90.00
_cell.angle_beta   90.00
_cell.angle_gamma   90.00
#
_symmetry.space_group_name_H-M   'P 1'
#
loop_
_entity.id
_entity.type
_entity.pdbx_description
1 polymer ?
#
loop_
_entity_poly.entity_id
_entity_poly.type
_entity_poly.pdbx_seq_one_letter_code
_entity_poly.pdbx_strand_id
1 'polypeptide(L)' 'MSIRSAMRYVMHRITEHPDTDVTFEAECLHCKWKATPSTESASVDVECMSHTGRSGHAGFRRIRTSFAMVVRAE' A
#
# COMPACT_ATOMS: atom_id res chain seq x y z
N MET A 1 -42.69 13.29 -25.13
CA MET A 1 -42.16 13.37 -23.75
C MET A 1 -40.65 13.54 -23.83
N SER A 2 -40.09 14.58 -23.22
CA SER A 2 -38.64 14.80 -23.18
C SER A 2 -38.07 14.10 -21.95
N ILE A 3 -37.07 13.22 -22.13
CA ILE A 3 -36.37 12.57 -21.02
C ILE A 3 -35.49 13.62 -20.36
N ARG A 4 -35.89 14.09 -19.18
CA ARG A 4 -35.04 14.94 -18.33
C ARG A 4 -34.20 14.04 -17.42
N SER A 5 -32.89 14.02 -17.62
CA SER A 5 -31.95 13.41 -16.67
C SER A 5 -31.70 14.36 -15.51
N ALA A 6 -31.87 13.88 -14.28
CA ALA A 6 -31.47 14.60 -13.07
C ALA A 6 -30.11 14.07 -12.59
N MET A 7 -29.08 14.92 -12.61
CA MET A 7 -27.80 14.61 -11.97
C MET A 7 -27.90 14.92 -10.47
N ARG A 8 -27.54 13.94 -9.63
CA ARG A 8 -27.44 14.11 -8.18
C ARG A 8 -25.98 14.00 -7.77
N TYR A 9 -25.53 14.89 -6.90
CA TYR A 9 -24.24 14.76 -6.27
C TYR A 9 -24.25 13.58 -5.31
N VAL A 10 -23.27 12.68 -5.44
CA VAL A 10 -23.07 11.53 -4.55
C VAL A 10 -21.61 11.53 -4.13
N MET A 11 -21.37 11.54 -2.82
CA MET A 11 -20.03 11.41 -2.27
C MET A 11 -19.48 10.01 -2.55
N HIS A 12 -18.23 9.94 -2.98
CA HIS A 12 -17.51 8.69 -3.17
C HIS A 12 -16.24 8.71 -2.34
N ARG A 13 -15.77 7.54 -1.93
CA ARG A 13 -14.47 7.35 -1.27
C ARG A 13 -13.74 6.17 -1.89
N ILE A 14 -12.41 6.17 -1.73
CA ILE A 14 -11.56 5.05 -2.12
C ILE A 14 -11.40 4.11 -0.92
N THR A 15 -11.43 2.81 -1.17
CA THR A 15 -11.11 1.74 -0.22
C THR A 15 -10.19 0.72 -0.90
N GLU A 16 -9.55 -0.14 -0.11
CA GLU A 16 -8.85 -1.31 -0.64
C GLU A 16 -9.84 -2.31 -1.24
N HIS A 17 -9.44 -2.97 -2.32
CA HIS A 17 -10.23 -4.03 -2.93
C HIS A 17 -10.19 -5.28 -2.03
N PRO A 18 -11.35 -5.81 -1.59
CA PRO A 18 -11.41 -6.86 -0.58
C PRO A 18 -10.87 -8.22 -1.06
N ASP A 19 -10.94 -8.49 -2.36
CA ASP A 19 -10.56 -9.78 -2.96
C ASP A 19 -9.15 -9.78 -3.58
N THR A 20 -8.31 -8.82 -3.22
CA THR A 20 -6.92 -8.77 -3.71
C THR A 20 -5.96 -8.67 -2.55
N ASP A 21 -4.84 -9.39 -2.67
CA ASP A 21 -3.74 -9.24 -1.73
C ASP A 21 -3.04 -7.89 -1.87
N VAL A 22 -2.30 -7.56 -0.82
CA VAL A 22 -1.35 -6.45 -0.81
C VAL A 22 0.07 -6.99 -0.84
N THR A 23 0.98 -6.23 -1.44
CA THR A 23 2.41 -6.54 -1.41
C THR A 23 3.15 -5.43 -0.69
N PHE A 24 3.97 -5.81 0.28
CA PHE A 24 4.88 -4.94 1.01
C PHE A 24 6.32 -5.19 0.56
N GLU A 25 7.07 -4.11 0.39
CA GLU A 25 8.47 -4.13 0.03
C GLU A 25 9.23 -3.05 0.81
N ALA A 26 10.54 -3.22 0.94
CA ALA A 26 11.41 -2.20 1.51
C ALA A 26 12.78 -2.14 0.83
N GLU A 27 13.35 -0.94 0.77
CA GLU A 27 14.67 -0.66 0.22
C GLU A 27 15.47 0.18 1.22
N CYS A 28 16.74 -0.15 1.44
CA CYS A 28 17.62 0.65 2.30
C CYS A 28 17.95 1.98 1.60
N LEU A 29 17.91 3.10 2.35
CA LEU A 29 18.26 4.41 1.81
C LEU A 29 19.78 4.66 1.71
N HIS A 30 20.59 3.79 2.32
CA HIS A 30 22.04 3.95 2.42
C HIS A 30 22.84 2.97 1.54
N CYS A 31 22.24 1.85 1.14
CA CYS A 31 22.88 0.86 0.28
C CYS A 31 21.85 0.15 -0.61
N LYS A 32 22.32 -0.76 -1.48
CA LYS A 32 21.47 -1.44 -2.48
C LYS A 32 20.63 -2.60 -1.93
N TRP A 33 20.54 -2.72 -0.60
CA TRP A 33 19.75 -3.80 0.03
C TRP A 33 18.25 -3.59 -0.21
N LYS A 34 17.55 -4.71 -0.45
CA LYS A 34 16.09 -4.77 -0.57
C LYS A 34 15.57 -5.94 0.25
N ALA A 35 14.41 -5.76 0.87
CA ALA A 35 13.69 -6.85 1.52
C ALA A 35 13.04 -7.77 0.49
N THR A 36 12.74 -9.00 0.89
CA THR A 36 11.91 -9.89 0.07
C THR A 36 10.46 -9.38 0.09
N PRO A 37 9.80 -9.21 -1.07
CA PRO A 37 8.39 -8.84 -1.11
C PRO A 37 7.50 -9.84 -0.36
N SER A 38 6.50 -9.36 0.36
CA SER A 38 5.62 -10.20 1.19
C SER A 38 4.21 -9.62 1.29
N THR A 39 3.22 -10.48 1.55
CA THR A 39 1.85 -10.05 1.91
C THR A 39 1.74 -9.59 3.36
N GLU A 40 2.76 -9.89 4.18
CA GLU A 40 2.81 -9.54 5.60
C GLU A 40 3.77 -8.38 5.85
N SER A 41 3.24 -7.22 6.27
CA SER A 41 4.07 -6.06 6.62
C SER A 41 5.14 -6.41 7.67
N ALA A 42 4.77 -7.22 8.66
CA ALA A 42 5.66 -7.56 9.78
C ALA A 42 6.89 -8.33 9.32
N SER A 43 6.80 -9.15 8.26
CA SER A 43 7.97 -9.88 7.75
C SER A 43 9.00 -8.92 7.13
N VAL A 44 8.53 -7.93 6.37
CA VAL A 44 9.37 -6.88 5.79
C VAL A 44 10.01 -6.01 6.89
N ASP A 45 9.26 -5.73 7.96
CA ASP A 45 9.77 -4.97 9.10
C ASP A 45 10.89 -5.74 9.85
N VAL A 46 10.75 -7.06 10.03
CA VAL A 46 11.81 -7.91 10.60
C VAL A 46 13.07 -7.92 9.74
N GLU A 47 12.92 -7.95 8.42
CA GLU A 47 14.06 -7.84 7.51
C GLU A 47 14.78 -6.49 7.64
N CYS A 48 14.04 -5.39 7.76
CA CYS A 48 14.62 -4.05 8.00
C CYS A 48 15.35 -3.97 9.35
N MET A 49 14.77 -4.51 10.43
CA MET A 49 15.42 -4.58 11.74
C MET A 49 16.69 -5.43 11.69
N SER A 50 16.65 -6.56 11.00
CA SER A 50 17.81 -7.44 10.79
C SER A 50 18.90 -6.76 9.97
N HIS A 51 18.54 -5.99 8.94
CA HIS A 51 19.47 -5.18 8.18
C HIS A 51 20.13 -4.12 9.06
N THR A 52 19.33 -3.38 9.83
CA THR A 52 19.80 -2.36 10.79
C THR A 52 20.82 -2.94 11.76
N GLY A 53 20.52 -4.10 12.36
CA GLY A 53 21.43 -4.77 13.30
C GLY A 53 22.77 -5.19 12.69
N ARG A 54 22.82 -5.44 11.38
CA ARG A 54 24.03 -5.87 10.66
C ARG A 54 24.85 -4.73 10.06
N SER A 55 24.22 -3.62 9.69
CA SER A 55 24.85 -2.52 8.95
C SER A 55 24.87 -1.19 9.70
N GLY A 56 24.02 -1.01 10.71
CA GLY A 56 23.76 0.28 11.35
C GLY A 56 22.88 1.23 10.53
N HIS A 57 22.40 0.81 9.35
CA HIS A 57 21.52 1.65 8.53
C HIS A 57 20.09 1.63 9.06
N ALA A 58 19.56 2.80 9.43
CA ALA A 58 18.23 2.94 10.03
C ALA A 58 17.15 3.54 9.10
N GLY A 59 17.53 4.03 7.91
CA GLY A 59 16.62 4.62 6.93
C GLY A 59 16.16 3.63 5.85
N PHE A 60 14.85 3.47 5.68
CA PHE A 60 14.26 2.59 4.67
C PHE A 60 13.12 3.28 3.90
N ARG A 61 13.08 3.10 2.59
CA ARG A 61 11.90 3.36 1.76
C ARG A 61 10.99 2.15 1.84
N ARG A 62 9.72 2.36 2.19
CA ARG A 62 8.68 1.31 2.17
C ARG A 62 7.76 1.50 0.97
N ILE A 63 7.35 0.40 0.36
CA ILE A 63 6.36 0.38 -0.73
C ILE A 63 5.23 -0.56 -0.29
N ARG A 64 3.98 -0.10 -0.45
CA ARG A 64 2.78 -0.92 -0.31
C ARG A 64 2.02 -0.85 -1.62
N THR A 65 1.85 -2.00 -2.25
CA THR A 65 1.07 -2.13 -3.49
C THR A 65 -0.26 -2.80 -3.14
N SER A 66 -1.36 -2.13 -3.45
CA SER A 66 -2.72 -2.60 -3.20
C SER A 66 -3.64 -2.17 -4.34
N PHE A 67 -4.72 -2.91 -4.58
CA PHE A 67 -5.76 -2.51 -5.51
C PHE A 67 -6.84 -1.70 -4.79
N ALA A 68 -7.39 -0.72 -5.49
CA ALA A 68 -8.37 0.19 -4.93
C ALA A 68 -9.75 -0.03 -5.57
N MET A 69 -10.79 0.11 -4.76
CA MET A 69 -12.18 0.18 -5.20
C MET A 69 -12.78 1.53 -4.81
N VAL A 70 -13.57 2.12 -5.72
CA VAL A 70 -14.36 3.32 -5.41
C VAL A 70 -15.73 2.88 -4.92
N VAL A 71 -16.12 3.36 -3.74
CA VAL A 71 -17.43 3.08 -3.14
C VAL A 71 -18.16 4.39 -2.86
N ARG A 72 -19.49 4.32 -2.75
CA ARG A 72 -20.28 5.47 -2.26
C ARG A 72 -19.96 5.70 -0.79
N ALA A 73 -19.76 6.96 -0.41
CA ALA A 73 -19.73 7.33 1.00
C ALA A 73 -21.17 7.45 1.48
N GLU A 74 -21.51 6.73 2.55
CA GLU A 74 -22.82 6.81 3.23
C GLU A 74 -23.06 8.21 3.82
#